data_AF-A0A7V4UH67-F1
#
_entry.id   AF-A0A7V4UH67-F1
#
_cell.length_a   1.000
_cell.length_b   1.000
_cell.length_c   1.000
_cell.angle_alpha   90.00
_cell.angle_beta   90.00
_cell.angle_gamma   90.00
#
_symmetry.space_group_name_H-M   'P 1'
#
loop_
_entity.id
_entity.type
_entity.pdbx_description
1 polymer ?
#
loop_
_entity_poly.entity_id
_entity_poly.type
_entity_poly.pdbx_seq_one_letter_code
_entity_poly.pdbx_strand_id
1 'polypeptide(L)'
;MTAERTPHNDDSLLAQPLVVLTDWTLRAPRTVLAGAVALAILAVGLAVSSLGFRTSRLDLLNPRSEYNRRWLAYLDEFGSRDDAVIVVRSAERGALTAAIDDLAEQLAAQPQVFESVFAR
;
A
#
# COMPACT_ATOMS: atom_id res chain seq x y z
N MET A 1 31.54 -32.50 36.80
CA MET A 1 30.28 -33.15 36.38
C MET A 1 29.98 -32.66 34.97
N THR A 2 30.52 -33.37 33.99
CA THR A 2 30.39 -33.04 32.56
C THR A 2 29.05 -33.60 32.12
N ALA A 3 28.10 -32.72 31.79
CA ALA A 3 26.84 -33.13 31.18
C ALA A 3 27.16 -33.71 29.80
N GLU A 4 27.16 -35.04 29.73
CA GLU A 4 27.25 -35.79 28.49
C GLU A 4 26.03 -35.44 27.64
N ARG A 5 26.26 -34.78 26.50
CA ARG A 5 25.21 -34.48 25.53
C ARG A 5 24.83 -35.78 24.85
N THR A 6 23.81 -36.45 25.39
CA THR A 6 23.17 -37.58 24.71
C THR A 6 22.68 -37.11 23.34
N PRO A 7 22.90 -37.89 22.27
CA PRO A 7 22.32 -37.57 20.97
C PRO A 7 20.80 -37.68 21.14
N HIS A 8 20.10 -36.55 21.05
CA HIS A 8 18.66 -36.57 20.83
C HIS A 8 18.47 -37.21 19.46
N ASN A 9 18.08 -38.48 19.44
CA ASN A 9 17.57 -39.12 18.24
C ASN A 9 16.17 -38.52 18.02
N ASP A 10 16.15 -37.31 17.46
CA ASP A 10 14.92 -36.68 17.00
C ASP A 10 14.42 -37.49 15.82
N ASP A 11 13.51 -38.45 16.08
CA ASP A 11 12.67 -39.11 15.08
C ASP A 11 11.66 -38.10 14.47
N SER A 12 12.16 -36.93 14.10
CA SER A 12 11.41 -35.89 13.43
C SER A 12 11.41 -36.21 11.95
N LEU A 13 10.21 -36.39 11.39
CA LEU A 13 9.99 -36.60 9.96
C LEU A 13 10.56 -35.44 9.10
N LEU A 14 10.83 -34.28 9.72
CA LEU A 14 11.44 -33.12 9.08
C LEU A 14 12.97 -33.09 9.18
N ALA A 15 13.60 -33.88 10.05
CA ALA A 15 15.04 -33.86 10.25
C ALA A 15 15.80 -34.28 8.99
N GLN A 16 15.42 -35.40 8.38
CA GLN A 16 16.07 -35.89 7.16
C GLN A 16 15.96 -34.92 5.97
N PRO A 17 14.77 -34.37 5.62
CA PRO A 17 14.70 -33.43 4.50
C PRO A 17 15.46 -32.12 4.78
N LEU A 18 15.47 -31.63 6.03
CA LEU A 18 16.26 -30.45 6.41
C LEU A 18 17.77 -30.70 6.31
N VAL A 19 18.25 -31.87 6.72
CA VAL A 19 19.65 -32.27 6.56
C VAL A 19 20.02 -32.34 5.07
N VAL A 20 19.20 -32.99 4.25
CA VAL A 20 19.42 -33.07 2.79
C VAL A 20 19.45 -31.68 2.14
N LEU A 21 18.53 -30.79 2.53
CA LEU A 21 18.47 -29.42 2.03
C LEU A 21 19.73 -28.63 2.44
N THR A 22 20.19 -28.82 3.67
CA THR A 22 21.40 -28.16 4.20
C THR A 22 22.65 -28.65 3.46
N ASP A 23 22.79 -29.97 3.31
CA ASP A 23 23.86 -30.60 2.56
C ASP A 23 23.90 -30.11 1.11
N TRP A 24 22.74 -30.02 0.46
CA TRP A 24 22.62 -29.50 -0.89
C TRP A 24 23.04 -28.03 -0.97
N THR A 25 22.66 -27.23 0.03
CA THR A 25 23.03 -25.82 0.11
C THR A 25 24.55 -25.65 0.27
N LEU A 26 25.18 -26.51 1.07
CA LEU A 26 26.63 -26.48 1.33
C LEU A 26 27.47 -27.02 0.17
N ARG A 27 26.95 -27.94 -0.64
CA ARG A 27 27.67 -28.52 -1.79
C ARG A 27 27.82 -27.55 -2.97
N ALA A 28 26.89 -26.61 -3.12
CA ALA A 28 26.90 -25.66 -4.23
C ALA A 28 26.56 -24.23 -3.77
N PRO A 29 27.37 -23.61 -2.89
CA PRO A 29 27.03 -22.33 -2.27
C PRO A 29 26.91 -21.20 -3.29
N ARG A 30 27.67 -21.26 -4.38
CA ARG A 30 27.61 -20.25 -5.46
C ARG A 30 26.29 -20.28 -6.23
N THR A 31 25.75 -21.47 -6.51
CA THR A 31 24.47 -21.59 -7.25
C THR A 31 23.31 -21.17 -6.37
N VAL A 32 23.35 -21.51 -5.08
CA VAL A 32 22.35 -21.05 -4.10
C VAL A 32 22.40 -19.53 -3.98
N LEU A 33 23.58 -18.93 -3.85
CA LEU A 33 23.72 -17.48 -3.77
C LEU A 33 23.23 -16.79 -5.05
N ALA A 34 23.61 -17.31 -6.22
CA ALA A 34 23.13 -16.77 -7.50
C ALA A 34 21.61 -16.87 -7.63
N GLY A 35 21.01 -18.01 -7.24
CA GLY A 35 19.57 -18.20 -7.24
C GLY A 35 18.85 -17.27 -6.27
N ALA A 36 19.39 -17.10 -5.06
CA ALA A 36 18.85 -16.19 -4.05
C ALA A 36 18.91 -14.73 -4.53
N VAL A 37 20.02 -14.31 -5.14
CA VAL A 37 20.17 -12.97 -5.72
C VAL A 37 19.20 -12.76 -6.89
N ALA A 38 19.08 -13.74 -7.79
CA ALA A 38 18.13 -13.67 -8.91
C ALA A 38 16.68 -13.56 -8.41
N LEU A 39 16.31 -14.36 -7.40
CA LEU A 39 14.99 -14.32 -6.78
C LEU A 39 14.74 -12.99 -6.06
N ALA A 40 15.75 -12.44 -5.39
CA ALA A 40 15.67 -11.14 -4.75
C ALA A 40 15.45 -10.02 -5.78
N ILE A 41 16.20 -10.03 -6.89
CA ILE A 41 16.00 -9.07 -7.99
C ILE A 41 14.60 -9.21 -8.58
N LEU A 42 14.12 -10.44 -8.80
CA LEU A 42 12.76 -10.68 -9.29
C LEU A 42 11.72 -10.12 -8.31
N ALA A 43 11.86 -10.41 -7.01
CA ALA A 43 10.95 -9.93 -5.98
C ALA A 43 10.95 -8.39 -5.89
N VAL A 44 12.12 -7.76 -5.99
CA VAL A 44 12.24 -6.30 -6.05
C VAL A 44 11.58 -5.76 -7.31
N GLY A 45 11.82 -6.36 -8.48
CA GLY A 45 11.19 -5.95 -9.73
C GLY A 45 9.67 -6.04 -9.67
N LEU A 46 9.15 -7.15 -9.14
CA LEU A 46 7.72 -7.32 -8.91
C LEU A 46 7.19 -6.26 -7.94
N ALA A 47 7.83 -6.08 -6.78
CA ALA A 47 7.44 -5.09 -5.79
C ALA A 47 7.42 -3.67 -6.37
N VAL A 48 8.48 -3.24 -7.07
CA VAL A 48 8.52 -1.91 -7.70
C VAL A 48 7.40 -1.74 -8.72
N SER A 49 7.06 -2.78 -9.48
CA SER A 49 5.99 -2.72 -10.48
C SER A 49 4.56 -2.79 -9.90
N SER A 50 4.38 -3.41 -8.72
CA SER A 50 3.05 -3.72 -8.17
C SER A 50 2.72 -2.98 -6.88
N LEU A 51 3.69 -2.31 -6.25
CA LEU A 51 3.50 -1.63 -4.98
C LEU A 51 2.79 -0.29 -5.22
N GLY A 52 1.46 -0.33 -5.16
CA GLY A 52 0.60 0.85 -5.17
C GLY A 52 0.28 1.32 -3.75
N PHE A 53 0.11 2.63 -3.58
CA PHE A 53 -0.47 3.20 -2.36
C PHE A 53 -1.99 3.16 -2.46
N ARG A 54 -2.63 2.53 -1.47
CA ARG A 54 -4.09 2.59 -1.30
C ARG A 54 -4.41 3.60 -0.20
N THR A 55 -4.93 4.76 -0.60
CA THR A 55 -5.30 5.84 0.33
C THR A 55 -6.77 5.82 0.71
N SER A 56 -7.58 4.99 0.04
CA SER A 56 -9.01 4.87 0.33
C SER A 56 -9.24 4.11 1.63
N ARG A 57 -10.06 4.67 2.51
CA ARG A 57 -10.48 4.01 3.75
C ARG A 57 -11.32 2.76 3.47
N LEU A 58 -11.95 2.68 2.29
CA LEU A 58 -12.78 1.55 1.88
C LEU A 58 -11.94 0.29 1.66
N ASP A 59 -10.67 0.41 1.30
CA ASP A 59 -9.76 -0.72 1.13
C ASP A 59 -9.45 -1.44 2.46
N LEU A 60 -9.71 -0.80 3.60
CA LEU A 60 -9.58 -1.42 4.93
C LEU A 60 -10.81 -2.23 5.35
N LEU A 61 -11.92 -2.10 4.62
CA LEU A 61 -13.17 -2.79 4.93
C LEU A 61 -13.21 -4.18 4.29
N ASN A 62 -13.89 -5.12 4.95
CA ASN A 62 -14.13 -6.43 4.36
C ASN A 62 -14.91 -6.30 3.05
N PRO A 63 -14.39 -6.78 1.91
CA PRO A 63 -15.06 -6.69 0.61
C PRO A 63 -16.43 -7.41 0.59
N ARG A 64 -16.61 -8.42 1.45
CA ARG A 64 -17.85 -9.22 1.52
C ARG A 64 -18.92 -8.63 2.44
N SER A 65 -18.65 -7.49 3.08
CA SER A 65 -19.65 -6.81 3.91
C SER A 65 -20.78 -6.28 3.04
N GLU A 66 -22.03 -6.61 3.40
CA GLU A 66 -23.25 -6.06 2.77
C GLU A 66 -23.24 -4.53 2.73
N TYR A 67 -22.79 -3.89 3.81
CA TYR A 67 -22.72 -2.43 3.90
C TYR A 67 -21.70 -1.83 2.94
N ASN A 68 -20.52 -2.45 2.82
CA ASN A 68 -19.48 -1.99 1.90
C ASN A 68 -19.96 -2.10 0.45
N ARG A 69 -20.64 -3.21 0.09
CA ARG A 69 -21.21 -3.39 -1.25
C ARG A 69 -22.27 -2.33 -1.60
N ARG A 70 -23.16 -2.00 -0.65
CA ARG A 70 -24.18 -0.96 -0.87
C ARG A 70 -23.55 0.43 -1.02
N TRP A 71 -22.52 0.72 -0.22
CA TRP A 71 -21.77 1.98 -0.34
C TRP A 71 -21.03 2.07 -1.68
N LEU A 72 -20.38 1.00 -2.13
CA LEU A 72 -19.73 0.94 -3.44
C LEU A 72 -20.75 1.14 -4.58
N ALA A 73 -21.94 0.54 -4.49
CA ALA A 73 -23.00 0.76 -5.48
C ALA A 73 -23.49 2.22 -5.51
N TYR A 74 -23.61 2.87 -4.33
CA TYR A 74 -23.91 4.29 -4.26
C TYR A 74 -22.82 5.16 -4.90
N LEU A 75 -21.55 4.85 -4.65
CA LEU A 75 -20.44 5.57 -5.27
C LEU A 75 -20.37 5.36 -6.78
N ASP A 76 -20.75 4.18 -7.28
CA ASP A 76 -20.84 3.90 -8.72
C ASP A 76 -21.97 4.70 -9.39
N GLU A 77 -23.11 4.84 -8.72
CA GLU A 77 -24.27 5.58 -9.23
C GLU A 77 -24.09 7.11 -9.15
N PHE A 78 -23.58 7.63 -8.04
CA PHE A 78 -23.54 9.08 -7.76
C PHE A 78 -22.14 9.70 -7.88
N GLY A 79 -21.12 8.87 -8.03
CA GLY A 79 -19.72 9.28 -8.13
C GLY A 79 -18.97 9.22 -6.80
N SER A 80 -17.68 8.89 -6.88
CA SER A 80 -16.74 8.85 -5.75
C SER A 80 -15.88 10.10 -5.67
N ARG A 81 -16.44 11.27 -5.97
CA ARG A 81 -15.68 12.52 -5.99
C ARG A 81 -15.26 12.87 -4.56
N ASP A 82 -13.95 13.03 -4.37
CA ASP A 82 -13.38 13.57 -3.15
C ASP A 82 -13.26 15.09 -3.30
N ASP A 83 -14.01 15.84 -2.48
CA ASP A 83 -13.95 17.31 -2.49
C ASP A 83 -12.88 17.84 -1.54
N ALA A 84 -12.11 18.82 -2.00
CA ALA A 84 -11.21 19.59 -1.16
C ALA A 84 -11.90 20.88 -0.69
N VAL A 85 -12.01 21.06 0.63
CA VAL A 85 -12.60 22.28 1.22
C VAL A 85 -11.49 23.21 1.69
N ILE A 86 -11.43 24.42 1.12
CA ILE A 86 -10.46 25.44 1.48
C ILE A 86 -11.16 26.51 2.34
N VAL A 87 -10.60 26.80 3.50
CA VAL A 87 -11.15 27.79 4.44
C VAL A 87 -10.23 29.00 4.49
N VAL A 88 -10.75 30.16 4.08
CA VAL A 88 -10.04 31.44 4.13
C VAL A 88 -10.44 32.19 5.40
N ARG A 89 -9.45 32.75 6.10
CA ARG A 89 -9.67 33.58 7.29
C ARG A 89 -9.05 34.96 7.10
N SER A 90 -9.84 36.00 7.36
CA SER A 90 -9.37 37.38 7.42
C SER A 90 -10.10 38.14 8.55
N ALA A 91 -9.44 39.16 9.09
CA ALA A 91 -10.08 40.11 10.02
C ALA A 91 -10.98 41.11 9.28
N GLU A 92 -10.78 41.30 7.98
CA GLU A 92 -11.51 42.24 7.15
C GLU A 92 -12.34 41.51 6.09
N ARG A 93 -13.63 41.86 5.99
CA ARG A 93 -14.57 41.21 5.06
C ARG A 93 -14.23 41.44 3.59
N GLY A 94 -13.72 42.62 3.24
CA GLY A 94 -13.28 42.94 1.88
C GLY A 94 -12.14 42.02 1.44
N ALA A 95 -11.10 41.92 2.27
CA ALA A 95 -9.96 41.03 2.02
C ALA A 95 -10.36 39.54 2.00
N LEU A 96 -11.33 39.12 2.81
CA LEU A 96 -11.86 37.74 2.76
C LEU A 96 -12.47 37.42 1.40
N THR A 97 -13.36 38.30 0.91
CA THR A 97 -14.10 38.08 -0.33
C THR A 97 -13.15 38.10 -1.53
N ALA A 98 -12.23 39.08 -1.56
CA ALA A 98 -11.23 39.18 -2.63
C ALA A 98 -10.33 37.94 -2.70
N ALA A 99 -9.94 37.37 -1.57
CA ALA A 99 -9.12 36.16 -1.53
C ALA A 99 -9.89 34.91 -1.99
N ILE A 100 -11.19 34.81 -1.67
CA ILE A 100 -12.04 33.71 -2.15
C ILE A 100 -12.22 33.80 -3.67
N ASP A 101 -12.51 34.99 -4.19
CA ASP A 101 -12.72 35.23 -5.62
C ASP A 101 -11.44 34.95 -6.44
N ASP A 102 -10.29 35.48 -5.98
CA ASP A 102 -8.98 35.24 -6.62
C ASP A 102 -8.62 33.75 -6.64
N LEU A 103 -8.81 33.05 -5.52
CA LEU A 103 -8.55 31.61 -5.45
C LEU A 103 -9.49 30.82 -6.37
N ALA A 104 -10.78 31.17 -6.40
CA ALA A 104 -11.76 30.52 -7.25
C ALA A 104 -11.42 30.66 -8.74
N GLU A 105 -10.99 31.85 -9.16
CA GLU A 105 -10.56 32.13 -10.54
C GLU A 105 -9.33 31.28 -10.90
N GLN A 106 -8.31 31.25 -10.03
CA GLN A 106 -7.09 30.46 -10.27
C GLN A 106 -7.34 28.95 -10.35
N LEU A 107 -8.28 28.42 -9.56
CA LEU A 107 -8.66 27.01 -9.59
C LEU A 107 -9.51 26.69 -10.83
N ALA A 108 -10.46 27.56 -11.18
CA ALA A 108 -11.30 27.41 -12.37
C ALA A 108 -10.49 27.46 -13.68
N ALA A 109 -9.37 28.19 -13.68
CA ALA A 109 -8.42 28.23 -14.78
C ALA A 109 -7.64 26.91 -15.00
N GLN A 110 -7.78 25.92 -14.12
CA GLN A 110 -7.12 24.61 -14.20
C GLN A 110 -8.12 23.45 -14.32
N PRO A 111 -8.94 23.40 -15.39
CA PRO A 111 -9.98 22.38 -15.57
C PRO A 111 -9.42 20.95 -15.71
N GLN A 112 -8.13 20.81 -16.02
CA GLN A 112 -7.42 19.53 -16.06
C GLN A 112 -7.14 18.94 -14.66
N VAL A 113 -7.21 19.76 -13.61
CA VAL A 113 -6.99 19.34 -12.22
C VAL A 113 -8.29 19.40 -11.41
N PHE A 114 -9.13 20.42 -11.64
CA PHE A 114 -10.38 20.63 -10.91
C PHE A 114 -11.57 20.60 -11.87
N GLU A 115 -12.42 19.59 -11.73
CA GLU A 115 -13.62 19.42 -12.56
C GLU A 115 -14.69 20.48 -12.25
N SER A 116 -14.85 20.84 -10.97
CA SER A 116 -15.83 21.81 -10.50
C SER A 116 -15.28 22.63 -9.35
N VAL A 117 -15.50 23.95 -9.39
CA VAL A 117 -15.11 24.88 -8.33
C VAL A 117 -16.38 25.56 -7.81
N PHE A 118 -16.56 25.55 -6.48
CA PHE A 118 -17.63 26.25 -5.79
C PHE A 118 -17.04 27.20 -4.75
N ALA A 119 -17.41 28.49 -4.83
CA ALA A 119 -16.92 29.53 -3.93
C ALA A 119 -18.11 30.35 -3.38
N ARG A 120 -18.07 30.66 -2.07
CA ARG A 120 -19.10 31.43 -1.37
C ARG A 120 -18.53 32.22 -0.20
#